data_AF-A0A5N6RGM0-F1
#
_entry.id   AF-A0A5N6RGM0-F1
#
_cell.length_a   1.000
_cell.length_b   1.000
_cell.length_c   1.000
_cell.angle_alpha   90.00
_cell.angle_beta   90.00
_cell.angle_gamma   90.00
#
_symmetry.space_group_name_H-M   'P 1'
#
loop_
_entity.id
_entity.type
_entity.pdbx_description
1 polymer ?
#
loop_
_entity_poly.entity_id
_entity_poly.type
_entity_poly.pdbx_seq_one_letter_code
_entity_poly.pdbx_strand_id
1 'polypeptide(L)'
;MKTDHPKLKTQLFSCGFFRHCTQSVLSPTSSPLSPSHPPPPPPPPPPQPQPDSSSSSSSSSTSQSFTQWKFPLPNPDPPPETTLPSDPTPQYPLPPPLPFTQLQELFHIAELQINTGSDPERLSALHLLERSLVPNPPSDPECPPELMRGVVENLKTKASAKPATKILLALCLAEGNRHVAVEAGAVSTVVEVAPELEDAEAERALAALELMCTLPEGAAEVRSHALAVPVMVAMMGRIAARAREYAISVLAVIYGDGDMGKDVAPPEEVARAVVLALRNDCSARGKRKGALLLKALQENDN
;
A
#
# COMPACT_ATOMS: atom_id res chain seq x y z
N MET A 1 -57.00 -4.46 -10.67
CA MET A 1 -56.57 -3.63 -9.53
C MET A 1 -55.18 -4.10 -9.12
N LYS A 2 -54.22 -3.16 -9.19
CA LYS A 2 -52.85 -3.09 -8.62
C LYS A 2 -52.05 -4.37 -8.32
N THR A 3 -51.01 -4.53 -9.12
CA THR A 3 -49.73 -5.22 -8.86
C THR A 3 -48.88 -4.43 -7.86
N ASP A 4 -48.34 -5.09 -6.83
CA ASP A 4 -47.34 -4.50 -5.93
C ASP A 4 -45.97 -5.18 -6.12
N HIS A 5 -45.03 -4.39 -6.64
CA HIS A 5 -43.59 -4.67 -6.61
C HIS A 5 -42.97 -3.82 -5.48
N PRO A 6 -42.12 -4.38 -4.59
CA PRO A 6 -41.31 -3.55 -3.71
C PRO A 6 -40.07 -3.03 -4.45
N LYS A 7 -39.90 -1.70 -4.44
CA LYS A 7 -38.78 -0.96 -5.00
C LYS A 7 -37.58 -0.88 -4.04
N LEU A 8 -36.40 -0.83 -4.66
CA LEU A 8 -35.02 -0.78 -4.16
C LEU A 8 -34.71 0.11 -2.93
N LYS A 9 -33.65 -0.27 -2.22
CA LYS A 9 -32.65 0.67 -1.68
C LYS A 9 -31.23 0.07 -1.76
N THR A 10 -30.60 0.20 -2.92
CA THR A 10 -29.17 -0.08 -3.10
C THR A 10 -28.39 1.16 -2.63
N GLN A 11 -27.73 1.07 -1.48
CA GLN A 11 -26.82 2.10 -0.97
C GLN A 11 -25.46 1.92 -1.65
N LEU A 12 -25.24 2.67 -2.73
CA LEU A 12 -23.93 2.80 -3.38
C LEU A 12 -23.02 3.65 -2.49
N PHE A 13 -22.09 3.01 -1.79
CA PHE A 13 -20.98 3.71 -1.12
C PHE A 13 -19.92 4.06 -2.17
N SER A 14 -20.01 5.29 -2.69
CA SER A 14 -18.96 5.91 -3.50
C SER A 14 -17.81 6.36 -2.59
N CYS A 15 -16.69 5.65 -2.63
CA CYS A 15 -15.46 6.06 -1.95
C CYS A 15 -14.58 6.85 -2.93
N GLY A 16 -14.89 8.14 -3.08
CA GLY A 16 -14.05 9.08 -3.82
C GLY A 16 -13.06 9.78 -2.88
N PHE A 17 -11.79 9.40 -2.93
CA PHE A 17 -10.71 10.15 -2.28
C PHE A 17 -9.45 10.05 -3.14
N PHE A 18 -9.28 10.99 -4.08
CA PHE A 18 -8.03 11.63 -4.52
C PHE A 18 -8.30 12.35 -5.84
N ARG A 19 -8.55 13.67 -5.78
CA ARG A 19 -8.29 14.58 -6.91
C ARG A 19 -7.94 15.96 -6.37
N HIS A 20 -6.66 16.29 -6.42
CA HIS A 20 -6.17 17.65 -6.38
C HIS A 20 -6.37 18.26 -7.77
N CYS A 21 -7.25 19.25 -7.88
CA CYS A 21 -7.26 20.18 -9.01
C CYS A 21 -7.02 21.58 -8.46
N THR A 22 -5.83 22.09 -8.75
CA THR A 22 -5.52 23.51 -8.74
C THR A 22 -6.25 24.19 -9.89
N GLN A 23 -7.04 25.22 -9.61
CA GLN A 23 -7.23 26.40 -10.47
C GLN A 23 -8.19 27.42 -9.83
N SER A 24 -7.67 28.61 -9.54
CA SER A 24 -8.41 29.90 -9.57
C SER A 24 -8.96 30.11 -11.00
N VAL A 25 -10.04 30.83 -11.32
CA VAL A 25 -10.36 32.24 -11.02
C VAL A 25 -11.83 32.56 -11.43
N LEU A 26 -12.38 33.64 -10.84
CA LEU A 26 -13.44 34.58 -11.27
C LEU A 26 -14.94 34.24 -11.11
N SER A 27 -15.57 34.97 -10.18
CA SER A 27 -17.01 35.27 -10.13
C SER A 27 -17.37 36.49 -11.00
N PRO A 28 -18.67 36.69 -11.30
CA PRO A 28 -19.24 38.02 -11.12
C PRO A 28 -20.60 38.05 -10.39
N THR A 29 -20.92 39.27 -9.95
CA THR A 29 -21.80 39.73 -8.87
C THR A 29 -23.24 40.06 -9.29
N SER A 30 -24.22 39.88 -8.38
CA SER A 30 -25.36 40.83 -8.19
C SER A 30 -26.15 40.57 -6.88
N SER A 31 -26.21 41.60 -6.04
CA SER A 31 -26.89 41.75 -4.71
C SER A 31 -28.36 42.25 -4.84
N PRO A 32 -29.13 42.76 -3.82
CA PRO A 32 -28.88 42.97 -2.36
C PRO A 32 -30.10 42.81 -1.36
N LEU A 33 -29.84 43.13 -0.07
CA LEU A 33 -30.73 43.53 1.08
C LEU A 33 -31.36 42.39 1.91
N SER A 34 -31.21 42.23 3.24
CA SER A 34 -31.31 43.17 4.40
C SER A 34 -30.83 42.49 5.74
N PRO A 35 -30.81 43.15 6.93
CA PRO A 35 -29.65 43.15 7.85
C PRO A 35 -29.74 42.39 9.20
N SER A 36 -28.58 42.41 9.89
CA SER A 36 -28.31 42.41 11.36
C SER A 36 -28.22 41.09 12.15
N HIS A 37 -27.00 40.72 12.55
CA HIS A 37 -26.47 40.71 13.94
C HIS A 37 -25.12 39.94 13.99
N PRO A 38 -24.01 40.52 14.51
CA PRO A 38 -22.73 39.81 14.64
C PRO A 38 -22.60 39.06 15.99
N PRO A 39 -21.93 37.90 16.04
CA PRO A 39 -21.59 37.22 17.29
C PRO A 39 -20.38 37.87 18.00
N PRO A 40 -20.22 37.68 19.33
CA PRO A 40 -19.18 38.33 20.12
C PRO A 40 -17.77 37.76 19.88
N PRO A 41 -16.69 38.54 20.13
CA PRO A 41 -15.31 38.11 19.92
C PRO A 41 -14.78 37.20 21.05
N PRO A 42 -13.76 36.35 20.76
CA PRO A 42 -13.11 35.51 21.75
C PRO A 42 -12.18 36.31 22.69
N PRO A 43 -11.87 35.79 23.91
CA PRO A 43 -11.04 36.47 24.89
C PRO A 43 -9.54 36.49 24.52
N PRO A 44 -8.77 37.48 25.01
CA PRO A 44 -7.34 37.64 24.69
C PRO A 44 -6.43 36.66 25.46
N PRO A 45 -5.23 36.34 24.92
CA PRO A 45 -4.25 35.50 25.60
C PRO A 45 -3.54 36.23 26.77
N PRO A 46 -3.01 35.48 27.76
CA PRO A 46 -2.33 36.06 28.92
C PRO A 46 -0.95 36.66 28.59
N PRO A 47 -0.44 37.60 29.41
CA PRO A 47 0.72 38.42 29.08
C PRO A 47 2.06 37.65 29.23
N GLN A 48 2.95 37.80 28.26
CA GLN A 48 4.38 37.52 28.44
C GLN A 48 5.06 38.70 29.17
N PRO A 49 5.94 38.44 30.16
CA PRO A 49 6.75 39.49 30.78
C PRO A 49 8.04 39.78 29.99
N GLN A 50 8.33 41.06 29.81
CA GLN A 50 9.63 41.66 29.47
C GLN A 50 9.64 43.09 30.04
N PRO A 51 10.79 43.80 30.12
CA PRO A 51 12.20 43.39 30.24
C PRO A 51 12.95 44.22 31.32
N ASP A 52 14.21 43.89 31.62
CA ASP A 52 15.14 44.86 32.21
C ASP A 52 16.44 44.95 31.38
N SER A 53 16.62 46.14 30.79
CA SER A 53 17.83 46.98 30.72
C SER A 53 19.19 46.27 30.57
N SER A 54 19.99 46.51 29.53
CA SER A 54 20.68 47.78 29.24
C SER A 54 21.60 47.54 28.04
N SER A 55 21.49 48.31 26.96
CA SER A 55 22.29 49.49 26.61
C SER A 55 23.47 49.21 25.68
N SER A 56 23.44 49.97 24.57
CA SER A 56 24.56 50.44 23.74
C SER A 56 25.10 49.45 22.69
N SER A 57 25.51 49.86 21.49
CA SER A 57 25.24 51.01 20.63
C SER A 57 25.95 50.71 19.30
N SER A 58 25.34 51.17 18.21
CA SER A 58 25.99 51.71 17.00
C SER A 58 26.72 50.79 16.01
N SER A 59 26.06 50.67 14.85
CA SER A 59 26.47 51.26 13.56
C SER A 59 27.55 50.60 12.70
N SER A 60 27.06 50.09 11.56
CA SER A 60 27.38 50.54 10.20
C SER A 60 28.57 49.95 9.42
N SER A 61 28.19 49.57 8.19
CA SER A 61 28.88 49.77 6.91
C SER A 61 29.86 48.72 6.39
N THR A 62 29.39 48.07 5.32
CA THR A 62 30.06 47.86 4.01
C THR A 62 31.54 47.52 4.03
N SER A 63 31.89 46.35 3.49
CA SER A 63 32.59 46.27 2.19
C SER A 63 32.93 44.83 1.82
N GLN A 64 32.84 44.58 0.53
CA GLN A 64 33.21 43.33 -0.13
C GLN A 64 34.73 43.14 -0.17
N SER A 65 35.12 41.87 -0.29
CA SER A 65 36.14 41.34 -1.22
C SER A 65 37.33 40.61 -0.57
N PHE A 66 37.46 39.36 -1.01
CA PHE A 66 38.70 38.72 -1.48
C PHE A 66 39.68 38.09 -0.47
N THR A 67 39.85 36.77 -0.69
CA THR A 67 41.04 35.92 -0.44
C THR A 67 41.55 35.78 0.99
N GLN A 68 41.50 34.57 1.54
CA GLN A 68 42.58 33.56 1.43
C GLN A 68 42.59 32.66 2.67
N TRP A 69 42.73 31.36 2.43
CA TRP A 69 42.75 30.29 3.42
C TRP A 69 43.97 30.33 4.35
N LYS A 70 43.80 30.04 5.65
CA LYS A 70 44.60 29.05 6.41
C LYS A 70 44.13 28.87 7.87
N PHE A 71 43.96 27.61 8.25
CA PHE A 71 43.64 27.11 9.60
C PHE A 71 44.85 27.19 10.56
N PRO A 72 44.58 27.29 11.87
CA PRO A 72 45.30 26.49 12.88
C PRO A 72 44.34 25.71 13.80
N LEU A 73 44.51 24.39 13.87
CA LEU A 73 44.15 23.51 15.01
C LEU A 73 45.46 23.22 15.79
N PRO A 74 45.52 22.76 17.08
CA PRO A 74 44.48 22.01 17.83
C PRO A 74 44.30 22.26 19.37
N ASN A 75 43.07 22.03 19.87
CA ASN A 75 42.56 21.31 21.09
C ASN A 75 43.14 21.54 22.52
N PRO A 76 42.49 21.06 23.63
CA PRO A 76 41.16 20.42 23.83
C PRO A 76 40.32 21.00 25.00
N ASP A 77 39.03 20.66 25.10
CA ASP A 77 38.34 20.33 26.37
C ASP A 77 36.91 19.74 26.14
N PRO A 78 36.30 19.03 27.12
CA PRO A 78 35.56 17.76 26.96
C PRO A 78 34.04 17.91 26.65
N PRO A 79 33.32 16.80 26.34
CA PRO A 79 32.07 16.85 25.57
C PRO A 79 30.83 17.04 26.43
N PRO A 80 29.77 17.70 25.91
CA PRO A 80 28.40 17.43 26.29
C PRO A 80 27.62 16.79 25.11
N GLU A 81 26.77 15.83 25.46
CA GLU A 81 25.92 14.97 24.63
C GLU A 81 25.50 15.56 23.27
N THR A 82 26.03 14.96 22.20
CA THR A 82 25.44 15.13 20.87
C THR A 82 24.17 14.30 20.79
N THR A 83 23.02 14.95 20.98
CA THR A 83 21.79 14.52 20.32
C THR A 83 22.06 14.56 18.83
N LEU A 84 22.25 13.39 18.22
CA LEU A 84 22.35 13.28 16.76
C LEU A 84 21.11 13.95 16.14
N PRO A 85 21.26 15.01 15.35
CA PRO A 85 20.20 15.41 14.44
C PRO A 85 20.03 14.23 13.48
N SER A 86 18.84 13.64 13.43
CA SER A 86 18.47 12.75 12.33
C SER A 86 18.60 13.56 11.04
N ASP A 87 19.72 13.33 10.33
CA ASP A 87 19.97 13.91 9.03
C ASP A 87 18.73 13.65 8.16
N PRO A 88 18.12 14.69 7.55
CA PRO A 88 17.02 14.48 6.63
C PRO A 88 17.59 13.70 5.45
N THR A 89 17.28 12.41 5.38
CA THR A 89 17.57 11.56 4.22
C THR A 89 17.19 12.34 2.96
N PRO A 90 18.12 12.61 2.03
CA PRO A 90 17.79 13.35 0.82
C PRO A 90 16.68 12.60 0.09
N GLN A 91 15.48 13.20 0.03
CA GLN A 91 14.36 12.70 -0.76
C GLN A 91 14.70 12.97 -2.23
N TYR A 92 15.44 12.04 -2.84
CA TYR A 92 15.64 12.04 -4.28
C TYR A 92 14.26 11.89 -4.95
N PRO A 93 13.91 12.75 -5.92
CA PRO A 93 12.69 12.58 -6.70
C PRO A 93 12.66 11.18 -7.32
N LEU A 94 11.52 10.48 -7.20
CA LEU A 94 11.36 9.18 -7.86
C LEU A 94 11.54 9.36 -9.37
N PRO A 95 12.22 8.42 -10.06
CA PRO A 95 12.30 8.46 -11.51
C PRO A 95 10.88 8.45 -12.12
N PRO A 96 10.67 9.17 -13.25
CA PRO A 96 9.38 9.18 -13.92
C PRO A 96 9.03 7.76 -14.41
N PRO A 97 7.72 7.43 -14.50
CA PRO A 97 7.31 6.15 -15.05
C PRO A 97 7.71 6.05 -16.52
N LEU A 98 7.90 4.83 -17.01
CA LEU A 98 8.23 4.63 -18.42
C LEU A 98 7.10 5.12 -19.35
N PRO A 99 7.45 5.72 -20.51
CA PRO A 99 6.49 6.00 -21.56
C PRO A 99 5.78 4.72 -22.02
N PHE A 100 4.49 4.84 -22.36
CA PHE A 100 3.64 3.70 -22.76
C PHE A 100 4.24 2.83 -23.88
N THR A 101 4.81 3.44 -24.93
CA THR A 101 5.39 2.69 -26.06
C THR A 101 6.60 1.86 -25.66
N GLN A 102 7.48 2.41 -24.80
CA GLN A 102 8.64 1.69 -24.28
C GLN A 102 8.22 0.57 -23.34
N LEU A 103 7.14 0.77 -22.58
CA LEU A 103 6.59 -0.25 -21.70
C LEU A 103 6.02 -1.43 -22.51
N GLN A 104 5.31 -1.15 -23.60
CA GLN A 104 4.75 -2.20 -24.46
C GLN A 104 5.84 -3.04 -25.13
N GLU A 105 6.90 -2.39 -25.62
CA GLU A 105 8.07 -3.08 -26.17
C GLU A 105 8.77 -3.92 -25.09
N LEU A 106 8.95 -3.37 -23.88
CA LEU A 106 9.52 -4.09 -22.75
C LEU A 106 8.69 -5.33 -22.39
N PHE A 107 7.36 -5.20 -22.33
CA PHE A 107 6.47 -6.34 -22.04
C PHE A 107 6.61 -7.43 -23.08
N HIS A 108 6.66 -7.07 -24.38
CA HIS A 108 6.83 -8.04 -25.44
C HIS A 108 8.17 -8.80 -25.34
N ILE A 109 9.27 -8.08 -25.09
CA ILE A 109 10.60 -8.69 -24.92
C ILE A 109 10.65 -9.57 -23.67
N ALA A 110 10.10 -9.08 -22.55
CA ALA A 110 10.06 -9.81 -21.29
C ALA A 110 9.22 -11.07 -21.40
N GLU A 111 8.07 -11.02 -22.06
CA GLU A 111 7.19 -12.17 -22.30
C GLU A 111 7.94 -13.28 -23.05
N LEU A 112 8.61 -12.94 -24.15
CA LEU A 112 9.39 -13.90 -24.92
C LEU A 112 10.49 -14.53 -24.05
N GLN A 113 11.28 -13.71 -23.35
CA GLN A 113 12.41 -14.21 -22.55
C GLN A 113 11.97 -15.04 -21.34
N ILE A 114 10.90 -14.64 -20.66
CA ILE A 114 10.38 -15.36 -19.49
C ILE A 114 9.84 -16.73 -19.91
N ASN A 115 9.18 -16.82 -21.07
CA ASN A 115 8.53 -18.06 -21.53
C ASN A 115 9.47 -19.01 -22.28
N THR A 116 10.45 -18.49 -23.05
CA THR A 116 11.31 -19.34 -23.90
C THR A 116 12.78 -19.35 -23.48
N GLY A 117 13.21 -18.39 -22.66
CA GLY A 117 14.61 -18.25 -22.27
C GLY A 117 15.10 -19.36 -21.35
N SER A 118 16.42 -19.47 -21.23
CA SER A 118 17.09 -20.22 -20.16
C SER A 118 16.88 -19.55 -18.80
N ASP A 119 17.06 -20.27 -17.69
CA ASP A 119 16.92 -19.73 -16.32
C ASP A 119 17.65 -18.37 -16.09
N PRO A 120 18.92 -18.17 -16.53
CA PRO A 120 19.57 -16.86 -16.37
C PRO A 120 18.96 -15.76 -17.24
N GLU A 121 18.43 -16.08 -18.42
CA GLU A 121 17.75 -15.13 -19.29
C GLU A 121 16.39 -14.73 -18.71
N ARG A 122 15.62 -15.70 -18.19
CA ARG A 122 14.35 -15.45 -17.48
C ARG A 122 14.57 -14.52 -16.29
N LEU A 123 15.57 -14.82 -15.47
CA LEU A 123 15.90 -14.00 -14.31
C LEU A 123 16.33 -12.58 -14.71
N SER A 124 17.11 -12.46 -15.78
CA SER A 124 17.53 -11.15 -16.32
C SER A 124 16.34 -10.34 -16.84
N ALA A 125 15.41 -10.99 -17.53
CA ALA A 125 14.17 -10.38 -18.00
C ALA A 125 13.30 -9.90 -16.84
N LEU A 126 13.11 -10.71 -15.81
CA LEU A 126 12.40 -10.33 -14.59
C LEU A 126 13.08 -9.15 -13.90
N HIS A 127 14.41 -9.13 -13.75
CA HIS A 127 15.10 -7.99 -13.17
C HIS A 127 14.93 -6.70 -13.98
N LEU A 128 14.95 -6.78 -15.31
CA LEU A 128 14.72 -5.64 -16.18
C LEU A 128 13.28 -5.11 -16.05
N LEU A 129 12.31 -6.02 -16.00
CA LEU A 129 10.91 -5.71 -15.81
C LEU A 129 10.64 -5.09 -14.43
N GLU A 130 11.22 -5.65 -13.38
CA GLU A 130 11.14 -5.12 -12.01
C GLU A 130 11.64 -3.67 -11.96
N ARG A 131 12.84 -3.40 -12.48
CA ARG A 131 13.46 -2.06 -12.45
C ARG A 131 12.67 -1.01 -13.23
N SER A 132 11.88 -1.47 -14.19
CA SER A 132 11.05 -0.63 -15.06
C SER A 132 9.69 -0.32 -14.43
N LEU A 133 9.14 -1.25 -13.65
CA LEU A 133 7.86 -1.11 -12.96
C LEU A 133 7.98 -0.56 -11.52
N VAL A 134 9.15 -0.69 -10.88
CA VAL A 134 9.35 -0.37 -9.46
C VAL A 134 10.49 0.65 -9.34
N PRO A 135 10.35 1.72 -8.51
CA PRO A 135 9.29 1.95 -7.52
C PRO A 135 8.03 2.66 -8.05
N ASN A 136 8.01 3.10 -9.30
CA ASN A 136 6.99 3.98 -9.83
C ASN A 136 6.28 3.34 -11.04
N PRO A 137 5.33 2.41 -10.80
CA PRO A 137 4.63 1.75 -11.89
C PRO A 137 3.78 2.77 -12.64
N PRO A 138 3.61 2.60 -13.97
CA PRO A 138 2.64 3.39 -14.74
C PRO A 138 1.25 3.27 -14.13
N SER A 139 0.39 4.28 -14.32
CA SER A 139 -0.93 4.31 -13.68
C SER A 139 -1.88 3.21 -14.17
N ASP A 140 -1.77 2.81 -15.44
CA ASP A 140 -2.66 1.84 -16.06
C ASP A 140 -1.93 1.01 -17.14
N PRO A 141 -0.91 0.23 -16.77
CA PRO A 141 -0.24 -0.68 -17.69
C PRO A 141 -1.21 -1.80 -18.08
N GLU A 142 -1.40 -2.06 -19.38
CA GLU A 142 -2.10 -3.25 -19.86
C GLU A 142 -1.11 -4.43 -19.89
N CYS A 143 -1.26 -5.38 -18.96
CA CYS A 143 -0.39 -6.55 -18.88
C CYS A 143 -0.84 -7.63 -19.87
N PRO A 144 0.03 -8.10 -20.80
CA PRO A 144 -0.26 -9.26 -21.62
C PRO A 144 -0.50 -10.53 -20.78
N PRO A 145 -1.52 -11.35 -21.10
CA PRO A 145 -1.82 -12.56 -20.32
C PRO A 145 -0.67 -13.57 -20.23
N GLU A 146 0.10 -13.75 -21.31
CA GLU A 146 1.26 -14.67 -21.31
C GLU A 146 2.43 -14.13 -20.48
N LEU A 147 2.60 -12.80 -20.42
CA LEU A 147 3.57 -12.19 -19.51
C LEU A 147 3.16 -12.44 -18.06
N MET A 148 1.88 -12.24 -17.73
CA MET A 148 1.35 -12.49 -16.39
C MET A 148 1.55 -13.96 -15.98
N ARG A 149 1.21 -14.92 -16.86
CA ARG A 149 1.47 -16.36 -16.63
C ARG A 149 2.93 -16.63 -16.33
N GLY A 150 3.84 -16.12 -17.15
CA GLY A 150 5.27 -16.27 -16.94
C GLY A 150 5.73 -15.71 -15.58
N VAL A 151 5.23 -14.53 -15.18
CA VAL A 151 5.53 -13.94 -13.85
C VAL A 151 5.03 -14.84 -12.72
N VAL A 152 3.80 -15.37 -12.83
CA VAL A 152 3.19 -16.24 -11.82
C VAL A 152 3.97 -17.55 -11.68
N GLU A 153 4.36 -18.19 -12.78
CA GLU A 153 5.16 -19.42 -12.75
C GLU A 153 6.50 -19.23 -12.04
N ASN A 154 7.13 -18.06 -12.24
CA ASN A 154 8.41 -17.72 -11.62
C ASN A 154 8.33 -17.44 -10.11
N LEU A 155 7.13 -17.38 -9.51
CA LEU A 155 6.96 -17.35 -8.05
C LEU A 155 7.40 -18.65 -7.38
N LYS A 156 7.32 -19.78 -8.09
CA LYS A 156 7.65 -21.12 -7.57
C LYS A 156 9.16 -21.38 -7.50
N THR A 157 9.96 -20.52 -8.13
CA THR A 157 11.41 -20.66 -8.19
C THR A 157 12.08 -19.66 -7.26
N LYS A 158 12.81 -20.15 -6.26
CA LYS A 158 13.45 -19.32 -5.23
C LYS A 158 14.32 -18.18 -5.78
N ALA A 159 15.06 -18.43 -6.87
CA ALA A 159 15.94 -17.43 -7.49
C ALA A 159 15.18 -16.26 -8.12
N SER A 160 13.93 -16.47 -8.56
CA SER A 160 13.09 -15.49 -9.27
C SER A 160 11.89 -14.99 -8.44
N ALA A 161 11.60 -15.60 -7.29
CA ALA A 161 10.46 -15.24 -6.44
C ALA A 161 10.49 -13.76 -6.01
N LYS A 162 11.68 -13.23 -5.69
CA LYS A 162 11.86 -11.83 -5.30
C LYS A 162 11.44 -10.82 -6.38
N PRO A 163 11.99 -10.85 -7.60
CA PRO A 163 11.52 -9.96 -8.65
C PRO A 163 10.08 -10.26 -9.05
N ALA A 164 9.67 -11.54 -9.11
CA ALA A 164 8.32 -11.94 -9.52
C ALA A 164 7.23 -11.37 -8.58
N THR A 165 7.41 -11.46 -7.26
CA THR A 165 6.45 -10.89 -6.29
C THR A 165 6.34 -9.37 -6.36
N LYS A 166 7.45 -8.67 -6.66
CA LYS A 166 7.44 -7.23 -6.89
C LYS A 166 6.68 -6.85 -8.17
N ILE A 167 6.94 -7.56 -9.26
CA ILE A 167 6.27 -7.34 -10.55
C ILE A 167 4.77 -7.63 -10.42
N LEU A 168 4.39 -8.78 -9.85
CA LEU A 168 3.00 -9.15 -9.64
C LEU A 168 2.24 -8.08 -8.86
N LEU A 169 2.80 -7.62 -7.73
CA LEU A 169 2.19 -6.54 -6.95
C LEU A 169 2.08 -5.26 -7.77
N ALA A 170 3.16 -4.84 -8.45
CA ALA A 170 3.16 -3.62 -9.25
C ALA A 170 2.10 -3.64 -10.36
N LEU A 171 1.93 -4.76 -11.05
CA LEU A 171 0.92 -4.94 -12.09
C LEU A 171 -0.51 -4.92 -11.52
N CYS A 172 -0.75 -5.57 -10.36
CA CYS A 172 -2.07 -5.65 -9.72
C CYS A 172 -2.53 -4.32 -9.10
N LEU A 173 -1.65 -3.33 -8.94
CA LEU A 173 -2.06 -1.98 -8.53
C LEU A 173 -3.03 -1.37 -9.53
N ALA A 174 -2.82 -1.62 -10.83
CA ALA A 174 -3.79 -1.30 -11.87
C ALA A 174 -4.94 -2.30 -11.85
N GLU A 175 -6.17 -1.79 -11.72
CA GLU A 175 -7.36 -2.62 -11.57
C GLU A 175 -7.61 -3.53 -12.77
N GLY A 176 -7.33 -3.05 -13.99
CA GLY A 176 -7.49 -3.83 -15.22
C GLY A 176 -6.65 -5.11 -15.28
N ASN A 177 -5.50 -5.16 -14.58
CA ASN A 177 -4.63 -6.34 -14.57
C ASN A 177 -5.03 -7.39 -13.54
N ARG A 178 -5.91 -7.06 -12.58
CA ARG A 178 -6.27 -7.99 -11.51
C ARG A 178 -6.99 -9.21 -12.06
N HIS A 179 -7.86 -9.05 -13.06
CA HIS A 179 -8.52 -10.19 -13.70
C HIS A 179 -7.48 -11.04 -14.44
N VAL A 180 -6.50 -10.42 -15.10
CA VAL A 180 -5.46 -11.12 -15.87
C VAL A 180 -4.60 -11.98 -14.93
N ALA A 181 -4.31 -11.47 -13.73
CA ALA A 181 -3.62 -12.21 -12.69
C ALA A 181 -4.44 -13.42 -12.19
N VAL A 182 -5.75 -13.25 -11.97
CA VAL A 182 -6.64 -14.35 -11.57
C VAL A 182 -6.69 -15.42 -12.68
N GLU A 183 -6.91 -15.04 -13.94
CA GLU A 183 -6.92 -15.97 -15.09
C GLU A 183 -5.58 -16.68 -15.29
N ALA A 184 -4.47 -16.06 -14.89
CA ALA A 184 -3.14 -16.66 -14.92
C ALA A 184 -2.88 -17.64 -13.76
N GLY A 185 -3.85 -17.86 -12.84
CA GLY A 185 -3.71 -18.77 -11.71
C GLY A 185 -2.87 -18.19 -10.56
N ALA A 186 -2.77 -16.85 -10.46
CA ALA A 186 -1.99 -16.20 -9.42
C ALA A 186 -2.54 -16.44 -8.02
N VAL A 187 -3.87 -16.57 -7.85
CA VAL A 187 -4.49 -16.79 -6.54
C VAL A 187 -4.03 -18.14 -5.95
N SER A 188 -4.24 -19.25 -6.66
CA SER A 188 -3.74 -20.58 -6.26
C SER A 188 -2.23 -20.56 -5.99
N THR A 189 -1.46 -20.03 -6.94
CA THR A 189 0.00 -20.03 -6.85
C THR A 189 0.49 -19.26 -5.63
N VAL A 190 -0.05 -18.07 -5.35
CA VAL A 190 0.33 -17.28 -4.17
C VAL A 190 0.01 -18.01 -2.87
N VAL A 191 -1.17 -18.64 -2.78
CA VAL A 191 -1.54 -19.42 -1.58
C VAL A 191 -0.57 -20.57 -1.36
N GLU A 192 -0.18 -21.29 -2.41
CA GLU A 192 0.73 -22.43 -2.33
C GLU A 192 2.15 -22.02 -1.92
N VAL A 193 2.71 -20.95 -2.50
CA VAL A 193 4.13 -20.58 -2.28
C VAL A 193 4.34 -19.69 -1.05
N ALA A 194 3.31 -19.00 -0.55
CA ALA A 194 3.44 -18.03 0.55
C ALA A 194 4.19 -18.56 1.81
N PRO A 195 4.03 -19.83 2.24
CA PRO A 195 4.79 -20.39 3.36
C PRO A 195 6.29 -20.47 3.11
N GLU A 196 6.72 -20.60 1.86
CA GLU A 196 8.12 -20.79 1.45
C GLU A 196 8.84 -19.48 1.13
N LEU A 197 8.09 -18.39 0.95
CA LEU A 197 8.63 -17.08 0.66
C LEU A 197 9.26 -16.41 1.89
N GLU A 198 10.35 -15.68 1.67
CA GLU A 198 10.93 -14.76 2.64
C GLU A 198 9.91 -13.69 3.05
N ASP A 199 9.99 -13.16 4.27
CA ASP A 199 8.93 -12.31 4.85
C ASP A 199 8.52 -11.13 3.94
N ALA A 200 9.48 -10.45 3.32
CA ALA A 200 9.21 -9.32 2.44
C ALA A 200 8.55 -9.75 1.11
N GLU A 201 8.86 -10.95 0.62
CA GLU A 201 8.29 -11.51 -0.61
C GLU A 201 6.86 -11.97 -0.35
N ALA A 202 6.66 -12.67 0.78
CA ALA A 202 5.35 -13.07 1.26
C ALA A 202 4.43 -11.86 1.48
N GLU A 203 4.92 -10.76 2.07
CA GLU A 203 4.15 -9.53 2.25
C GLU A 203 3.61 -9.01 0.91
N ARG A 204 4.45 -8.97 -0.13
CA ARG A 204 4.05 -8.48 -1.46
C ARG A 204 3.08 -9.44 -2.15
N ALA A 205 3.33 -10.74 -2.05
CA ALA A 205 2.46 -11.75 -2.61
C ALA A 205 1.05 -11.69 -1.99
N LEU A 206 0.96 -11.57 -0.66
CA LEU A 206 -0.31 -11.43 0.05
C LEU A 206 -1.00 -10.09 -0.22
N ALA A 207 -0.24 -9.00 -0.43
CA ALA A 207 -0.80 -7.73 -0.88
C ALA A 207 -1.43 -7.85 -2.28
N ALA A 208 -0.77 -8.54 -3.21
CA ALA A 208 -1.32 -8.82 -4.53
C ALA A 208 -2.58 -9.70 -4.45
N LEU A 209 -2.56 -10.73 -3.59
CA LEU A 209 -3.73 -11.57 -3.32
C LEU A 209 -4.91 -10.76 -2.75
N GLU A 210 -4.69 -9.85 -1.80
CA GLU A 210 -5.74 -8.94 -1.30
C GLU A 210 -6.37 -8.12 -2.44
N LEU A 211 -5.55 -7.64 -3.40
CA LEU A 211 -6.04 -6.89 -4.57
C LEU A 211 -6.86 -7.79 -5.50
N MET A 212 -6.40 -9.02 -5.80
CA MET A 212 -7.16 -9.97 -6.62
C MET A 212 -8.51 -10.34 -5.99
N CYS A 213 -8.56 -10.47 -4.67
CA CYS A 213 -9.80 -10.73 -3.93
C CYS A 213 -10.82 -9.57 -3.96
N THR A 214 -10.47 -8.40 -4.55
CA THR A 214 -11.46 -7.35 -4.83
C THR A 214 -12.38 -7.70 -5.99
N LEU A 215 -11.99 -8.67 -6.81
CA LEU A 215 -12.80 -9.20 -7.90
C LEU A 215 -13.65 -10.40 -7.43
N PRO A 216 -14.90 -10.56 -7.92
CA PRO A 216 -15.74 -11.70 -7.58
C PRO A 216 -15.07 -13.05 -7.85
N GLU A 217 -14.41 -13.20 -9.01
CA GLU A 217 -13.71 -14.41 -9.43
C GLU A 217 -12.52 -14.73 -8.53
N GLY A 218 -11.72 -13.72 -8.14
CA GLY A 218 -10.59 -13.92 -7.22
C GLY A 218 -11.06 -14.30 -5.81
N ALA A 219 -12.16 -13.69 -5.35
CA ALA A 219 -12.80 -14.04 -4.08
C ALA A 219 -13.39 -15.47 -4.10
N ALA A 220 -13.98 -15.88 -5.22
CA ALA A 220 -14.50 -17.24 -5.38
C ALA A 220 -13.35 -18.27 -5.40
N GLU A 221 -12.26 -17.99 -6.12
CA GLU A 221 -11.12 -18.88 -6.20
C GLU A 221 -10.48 -19.11 -4.83
N VAL A 222 -10.21 -18.03 -4.07
CA VAL A 222 -9.61 -18.17 -2.73
C VAL A 222 -10.51 -18.92 -1.73
N ARG A 223 -11.85 -18.80 -1.86
CA ARG A 223 -12.81 -19.57 -1.04
C ARG A 223 -12.79 -21.05 -1.39
N SER A 224 -12.64 -21.38 -2.66
CA SER A 224 -12.59 -22.77 -3.13
C SER A 224 -11.25 -23.46 -2.88
N HIS A 225 -10.19 -22.70 -2.57
CA HIS A 225 -8.84 -23.22 -2.44
C HIS A 225 -8.61 -23.87 -1.06
N ALA A 226 -8.47 -25.20 -1.04
CA ALA A 226 -8.39 -26.00 0.19
C ALA A 226 -7.29 -25.56 1.19
N LEU A 227 -6.17 -25.02 0.70
CA LEU A 227 -5.07 -24.56 1.56
C LEU A 227 -5.21 -23.10 2.03
N ALA A 228 -6.20 -22.33 1.55
CA ALA A 228 -6.23 -20.88 1.81
C ALA A 228 -6.29 -20.56 3.31
N VAL A 229 -7.23 -21.17 4.04
CA VAL A 229 -7.37 -20.94 5.49
C VAL A 229 -6.14 -21.37 6.28
N PRO A 230 -5.63 -22.63 6.19
CA PRO A 230 -4.47 -23.04 6.98
C PRO A 230 -3.22 -22.21 6.63
N VAL A 231 -3.02 -21.85 5.36
CA VAL A 231 -1.91 -20.97 4.97
C VAL A 231 -2.07 -19.58 5.58
N MET A 232 -3.23 -18.91 5.45
CA MET A 232 -3.40 -17.58 6.03
C MET A 232 -3.20 -17.58 7.55
N VAL A 233 -3.68 -18.62 8.25
CA VAL A 233 -3.46 -18.80 9.70
C VAL A 233 -1.98 -18.95 10.03
N ALA A 234 -1.26 -19.82 9.32
CA ALA A 234 0.18 -20.01 9.50
C ALA A 234 0.96 -18.71 9.23
N MET A 235 0.60 -18.01 8.17
CA MET A 235 1.22 -16.75 7.77
C MET A 235 1.03 -15.69 8.86
N MET A 236 -0.16 -15.55 9.46
CA MET A 236 -0.37 -14.63 10.58
C MET A 236 0.56 -14.88 11.78
N GLY A 237 0.92 -16.14 12.04
CA GLY A 237 1.82 -16.50 13.13
C GLY A 237 3.29 -16.23 12.84
N ARG A 238 3.69 -16.18 11.56
CA ARG A 238 5.09 -16.08 11.13
C ARG A 238 5.55 -14.64 10.85
N ILE A 239 4.73 -13.87 10.14
CA ILE A 239 5.20 -12.66 9.43
C ILE A 239 5.05 -11.36 10.24
N ALA A 240 5.69 -10.29 9.74
CA ALA A 240 5.61 -8.93 10.28
C ALA A 240 4.20 -8.31 10.26
N ALA A 241 4.04 -7.21 10.99
CA ALA A 241 2.76 -6.54 11.26
C ALA A 241 1.89 -6.26 10.01
N ARG A 242 2.53 -5.86 8.90
CA ARG A 242 1.83 -5.47 7.66
C ARG A 242 1.38 -6.68 6.85
N ALA A 243 2.22 -7.70 6.74
CA ALA A 243 1.85 -8.93 6.05
C ALA A 243 0.71 -9.67 6.79
N ARG A 244 0.66 -9.57 8.13
CA ARG A 244 -0.44 -10.13 8.94
C ARG A 244 -1.79 -9.49 8.63
N GLU A 245 -1.82 -8.20 8.34
CA GLU A 245 -3.02 -7.50 7.90
C GLU A 245 -3.58 -8.08 6.60
N TYR A 246 -2.74 -8.37 5.60
CA TYR A 246 -3.19 -8.95 4.34
C TYR A 246 -3.77 -10.36 4.54
N ALA A 247 -3.15 -11.18 5.39
CA ALA A 247 -3.68 -12.50 5.73
C ALA A 247 -5.07 -12.41 6.41
N ILE A 248 -5.25 -11.46 7.34
CA ILE A 248 -6.55 -11.18 7.96
C ILE A 248 -7.59 -10.74 6.93
N SER A 249 -7.20 -9.91 5.96
CA SER A 249 -8.09 -9.48 4.88
C SER A 249 -8.57 -10.63 4.01
N VAL A 250 -7.67 -11.55 3.65
CA VAL A 250 -8.02 -12.74 2.85
C VAL A 250 -8.97 -13.64 3.65
N LEU A 251 -8.73 -13.85 4.94
CA LEU A 251 -9.68 -14.58 5.80
C LEU A 251 -11.05 -13.87 5.86
N ALA A 252 -11.09 -12.53 5.91
CA ALA A 252 -12.36 -11.80 5.85
C ALA A 252 -13.11 -12.00 4.53
N VAL A 253 -12.42 -12.20 3.42
CA VAL A 253 -13.05 -12.55 2.13
C VAL A 253 -13.65 -13.95 2.20
N ILE A 254 -12.92 -14.91 2.79
CA ILE A 254 -13.37 -16.31 2.90
C ILE A 254 -14.63 -16.40 3.77
N TYR A 255 -14.65 -15.73 4.92
CA TYR A 255 -15.73 -15.82 5.91
C TYR A 255 -16.83 -14.75 5.78
N GLY A 256 -16.70 -13.82 4.83
CA GLY A 256 -17.56 -12.64 4.74
C GLY A 256 -18.90 -12.83 4.03
N ASP A 257 -19.12 -13.94 3.32
CA ASP A 257 -20.30 -14.13 2.45
C ASP A 257 -21.36 -15.08 3.03
N GLY A 258 -21.15 -15.59 4.25
CA GLY A 258 -22.08 -16.48 4.96
C GLY A 258 -22.23 -17.90 4.37
N ASP A 259 -21.89 -18.11 3.11
CA ASP A 259 -21.85 -19.44 2.47
C ASP A 259 -20.50 -20.14 2.72
N MET A 260 -20.36 -20.66 3.93
CA MET A 260 -19.20 -21.44 4.33
C MET A 260 -19.39 -22.89 3.87
N GLY A 261 -18.65 -23.31 2.84
CA GLY A 261 -18.59 -24.71 2.46
C GLY A 261 -18.17 -25.60 3.65
N LYS A 262 -18.70 -26.83 3.71
CA LYS A 262 -18.47 -27.77 4.83
C LYS A 262 -17.00 -28.16 5.07
N ASP A 263 -16.13 -27.88 4.11
CA ASP A 263 -14.71 -28.23 4.13
C ASP A 263 -13.80 -27.10 4.63
N VAL A 264 -14.38 -25.96 5.03
CA VAL A 264 -13.62 -24.84 5.59
C VAL A 264 -13.39 -25.04 7.10
N ALA A 265 -12.24 -24.60 7.62
CA ALA A 265 -11.92 -24.74 9.04
C ALA A 265 -13.02 -24.14 9.94
N PRO A 266 -13.25 -24.69 11.15
CA PRO A 266 -14.28 -24.17 12.05
C PRO A 266 -14.06 -22.67 12.35
N PRO A 267 -15.11 -21.83 12.30
CA PRO A 267 -15.02 -20.41 12.61
C PRO A 267 -14.34 -20.11 13.95
N GLU A 268 -14.58 -20.95 14.95
CA GLU A 268 -13.97 -20.84 16.29
C GLU A 268 -12.44 -20.95 16.26
N GLU A 269 -11.88 -21.84 15.44
CA GLU A 269 -10.43 -22.02 15.32
C GLU A 269 -9.78 -20.80 14.67
N VAL A 270 -10.39 -20.29 13.60
CA VAL A 270 -9.94 -19.07 12.93
C VAL A 270 -10.07 -17.86 13.87
N ALA A 271 -11.15 -17.76 14.64
CA ALA A 271 -11.33 -16.69 15.61
C ALA A 271 -10.20 -16.68 16.66
N ARG A 272 -9.82 -17.84 17.20
CA ARG A 272 -8.68 -17.95 18.13
C ARG A 272 -7.37 -17.51 17.48
N ALA A 273 -7.10 -17.92 16.24
CA ALA A 273 -5.91 -17.51 15.50
C ALA A 273 -5.86 -15.99 15.27
N VAL A 274 -6.99 -15.39 14.89
CA VAL A 274 -7.11 -13.93 14.68
C VAL A 274 -6.91 -13.18 16.00
N VAL A 275 -7.50 -13.64 17.11
CA VAL A 275 -7.26 -13.02 18.44
C VAL A 275 -5.78 -13.05 18.81
N LEU A 276 -5.08 -14.16 18.57
CA LEU A 276 -3.65 -14.27 18.84
C LEU A 276 -2.84 -13.32 17.93
N ALA A 277 -3.19 -13.27 16.65
CA ALA A 277 -2.59 -12.36 15.67
C ALA A 277 -2.72 -10.88 16.08
N LEU A 278 -3.88 -10.47 16.61
CA LEU A 278 -4.15 -9.10 17.03
C LEU A 278 -3.44 -8.67 18.32
N ARG A 279 -3.03 -9.62 19.15
CA ARG A 279 -2.23 -9.36 20.36
C ARG A 279 -0.77 -9.04 20.03
N ASN A 280 -0.29 -9.50 18.88
CA ASN A 280 1.04 -9.19 18.37
C ASN A 280 1.06 -7.80 17.72
N ASP A 281 2.24 -7.35 17.29
CA ASP A 281 2.39 -6.08 16.58
C ASP A 281 1.63 -6.11 15.25
N CYS A 282 0.43 -5.51 15.21
CA CYS A 282 -0.45 -5.46 14.06
C CYS A 282 -0.74 -4.00 13.70
N SER A 283 -0.81 -3.70 12.41
CA SER A 283 -1.16 -2.36 11.93
C SER A 283 -2.56 -1.94 12.40
N ALA A 284 -2.84 -0.63 12.38
CA ALA A 284 -4.18 -0.11 12.69
C ALA A 284 -5.25 -0.67 11.72
N ARG A 285 -4.92 -0.82 10.43
CA ARG A 285 -5.81 -1.42 9.42
C ARG A 285 -6.05 -2.90 9.72
N GLY A 286 -5.01 -3.65 10.09
CA GLY A 286 -5.11 -5.05 10.50
C GLY A 286 -5.99 -5.24 11.74
N LYS A 287 -5.83 -4.39 12.77
CA LYS A 287 -6.67 -4.41 13.98
C LYS A 287 -8.15 -4.16 13.66
N ARG A 288 -8.45 -3.17 12.82
CA ARG A 288 -9.82 -2.88 12.39
C ARG A 288 -10.43 -4.06 11.62
N LYS A 289 -9.70 -4.60 10.64
CA LYS A 289 -10.19 -5.73 9.82
C LYS A 289 -10.37 -7.00 10.67
N GLY A 290 -9.43 -7.29 11.57
CA GLY A 290 -9.53 -8.44 12.46
C GLY A 290 -10.72 -8.34 13.41
N ALA A 291 -11.01 -7.17 13.96
CA ALA A 291 -12.20 -6.97 14.79
C ALA A 291 -13.51 -7.20 14.02
N LEU A 292 -13.59 -6.75 12.75
CA LEU A 292 -14.74 -7.01 11.88
C LEU A 292 -14.90 -8.50 11.55
N LEU A 293 -13.78 -9.18 11.24
CA LEU A 293 -13.78 -10.63 11.00
C LEU A 293 -14.27 -11.39 12.23
N LEU A 294 -13.76 -11.07 13.43
CA LEU A 294 -14.21 -11.72 14.67
C LEU A 294 -15.71 -11.55 14.92
N LYS A 295 -16.27 -10.38 14.59
CA LYS A 295 -17.71 -10.16 14.67
C LYS A 295 -18.48 -11.03 13.67
N ALA A 296 -18.02 -11.11 12.42
CA ALA A 296 -18.66 -11.94 11.40
C ALA A 296 -18.62 -13.44 11.75
N LEU A 297 -17.50 -13.93 12.30
CA LEU A 297 -17.37 -15.32 12.76
C LEU A 297 -18.38 -15.67 13.86
N GLN A 298 -18.64 -14.74 14.80
CA GLN A 298 -19.63 -14.92 15.86
C GLN A 298 -21.08 -14.93 15.35
N GLU A 299 -21.36 -14.14 14.31
CA GLU A 299 -22.70 -14.08 13.70
C GLU A 299 -22.99 -15.36 12.89
N ASN A 300 -21.97 -15.98 12.30
CA ASN A 300 -22.11 -17.22 11.52
C ASN A 300 -22.20 -18.49 12.38
N ASP A 301 -21.85 -18.43 13.67
CA ASP A 301 -21.96 -19.55 14.62
C ASP A 301 -23.37 -19.68 15.27
N ASN A 302 -24.24 -18.66 15.11
CA ASN A 302 -25.61 -18.61 15.67
C ASN A 302 -26.69 -18.95 14.63
#